data_AF-J7ZZV4-F1
#
_entry.id   AF-J7ZZV4-F1
#
_cell.length_a   1.000
_cell.length_b   1.000
_cell.length_c   1.000
_cell.angle_alpha   90.00
_cell.angle_beta   90.00
_cell.angle_gamma   90.00
#
_symmetry.space_group_name_H-M   'P 1'
#
loop_
_entity.id
_entity.type
_entity.pdbx_description
1 polymer ?
#
loop_
_entity_poly.entity_id
_entity_poly.type
_entity_poly.pdbx_seq_one_letter_code
_entity_poly.pdbx_strand_id
1 'polypeptide(L)'
;MFPLGEQPKVTRDLVEVNNDVQKLSVDGKTKNIELLGKLKIKELWVFAVNQKQFDKIMAHVNPEVLYVYEMRVENLSILQMMSNLRELYLCWNTKNTDLWDFSYNKNLSYLLIEDFSKVEDITPIKDGENLRGFYLGGGITKALNVKTLEPIGDLVRLNELTLMNIKVKDRSLEPLMNLKELKKLNLSNQFPMEEYAKLSVVLQNTECEFFKPYVRMESTEGKDIMMIGRKRPFLNSKTDVEKIRKYEQEFKNIQEEFRNKIK
;
A
#
# COMPACT_ATOMS: atom_id res chain seq x y z
N MET A 1 7.07 1.04 0.99
CA MET A 1 7.95 -0.13 0.88
C MET A 1 8.11 -0.73 2.26
N PHE A 2 8.15 -2.05 2.36
CA PHE A 2 8.29 -2.76 3.64
C PHE A 2 9.54 -2.30 4.41
N PRO A 3 9.43 -1.96 5.70
CA PRO A 3 10.54 -1.41 6.46
C PRO A 3 11.47 -2.54 6.93
N LEU A 4 12.55 -2.84 6.20
CA LEU A 4 13.60 -3.79 6.63
C LEU A 4 14.69 -3.15 7.53
N GLY A 5 14.38 -2.03 8.20
CA GLY A 5 15.32 -1.23 8.97
C GLY A 5 15.78 -1.87 10.30
N GLU A 6 15.75 -1.11 11.40
CA GLU A 6 16.14 -1.60 12.73
C GLU A 6 15.10 -2.59 13.30
N GLN A 7 15.17 -3.86 12.87
CA GLN A 7 14.37 -4.96 13.39
C GLN A 7 15.15 -5.80 14.43
N PRO A 8 14.49 -6.43 15.42
CA PRO A 8 15.17 -7.35 16.34
C PRO A 8 15.82 -8.53 15.60
N LYS A 9 16.92 -9.06 16.15
CA LYS A 9 17.51 -10.32 15.66
C LYS A 9 16.49 -11.45 15.82
N VAL A 10 16.42 -12.32 14.81
CA VAL A 10 15.52 -13.49 14.83
C VAL A 10 15.88 -14.41 15.99
N THR A 11 14.93 -14.59 16.90
CA THR A 11 15.02 -15.50 18.03
C THR A 11 14.74 -16.93 17.58
N ARG A 12 15.71 -17.82 17.81
CA ARG A 12 15.65 -19.23 17.37
C ARG A 12 14.94 -20.15 18.36
N ASP A 13 14.88 -19.76 19.62
CA ASP A 13 14.24 -20.52 20.70
C ASP A 13 13.69 -19.54 21.73
N LEU A 14 12.45 -19.73 22.17
CA LEU A 14 11.77 -18.84 23.11
C LEU A 14 12.01 -19.19 24.59
N VAL A 15 12.73 -20.27 24.91
CA VAL A 15 12.93 -20.71 26.31
C VAL A 15 13.65 -19.67 27.18
N GLU A 16 14.64 -18.97 26.63
CA GLU A 16 15.46 -18.01 27.37
C GLU A 16 14.99 -16.55 27.19
N VAL A 17 13.84 -16.35 26.55
CA VAL A 17 13.31 -15.01 26.29
C VAL A 17 12.71 -14.43 27.56
N ASN A 18 13.16 -13.24 27.95
CA ASN A 18 12.61 -12.52 29.09
C ASN A 18 11.12 -12.16 28.84
N ASN A 19 10.28 -12.41 29.84
CA ASN A 19 8.83 -12.16 29.80
C ASN A 19 8.46 -10.68 29.54
N ASP A 20 9.35 -9.74 29.88
CA ASP A 20 9.10 -8.29 29.70
C ASP A 20 9.40 -7.80 28.28
N VAL A 21 9.90 -8.67 27.39
CA VAL A 21 10.21 -8.30 26.01
C VAL A 21 8.96 -7.74 25.31
N GLN A 22 9.11 -6.58 24.66
CA GLN A 22 8.03 -5.89 23.96
C GLN A 22 8.13 -6.03 22.44
N LYS A 23 9.35 -6.26 21.92
CA LYS A 23 9.65 -6.39 20.49
C LYS A 23 10.42 -7.68 20.25
N LEU A 24 9.95 -8.50 19.32
CA LEU A 24 10.55 -9.81 19.05
C LEU A 24 10.50 -10.12 17.56
N SER A 25 11.51 -10.86 17.09
CA SER A 25 11.53 -11.44 15.75
C SER A 25 11.56 -12.96 15.84
N VAL A 26 10.73 -13.64 15.06
CA VAL A 26 10.67 -15.10 14.96
C VAL A 26 10.62 -15.53 13.49
N ASP A 27 10.93 -16.79 13.22
CA ASP A 27 10.74 -17.37 11.89
C ASP A 27 10.06 -18.74 11.97
N GLY A 28 9.82 -19.35 10.81
CA GLY A 28 9.17 -20.66 10.75
C GLY A 28 9.92 -21.79 11.48
N LYS A 29 11.19 -21.59 11.87
CA LYS A 29 12.03 -22.57 12.58
C LYS A 29 12.19 -22.26 14.06
N THR A 30 11.66 -21.14 14.56
CA THR A 30 11.71 -20.80 15.98
C THR A 30 11.07 -21.92 16.82
N LYS A 31 11.80 -22.39 17.84
CA LYS A 31 11.34 -23.42 18.77
C LYS A 31 10.50 -22.82 19.90
N ASN A 32 9.64 -23.65 20.47
CA ASN A 32 8.80 -23.32 21.63
C ASN A 32 7.86 -22.12 21.41
N ILE A 33 7.27 -22.01 20.21
CA ILE A 33 6.37 -20.92 19.79
C ILE A 33 5.18 -20.70 20.74
N GLU A 34 4.70 -21.75 21.41
CA GLU A 34 3.64 -21.66 22.41
C GLU A 34 3.99 -20.75 23.60
N LEU A 35 5.28 -20.49 23.84
CA LEU A 35 5.73 -19.55 24.86
C LEU A 35 5.39 -18.10 24.53
N LEU A 36 5.10 -17.75 23.25
CA LEU A 36 4.62 -16.42 22.87
C LEU A 36 3.39 -16.00 23.70
N GLY A 37 2.52 -16.96 24.05
CA GLY A 37 1.30 -16.68 24.83
C GLY A 37 1.56 -16.23 26.26
N LYS A 38 2.80 -16.33 26.75
CA LYS A 38 3.23 -15.85 28.07
C LYS A 38 3.92 -14.48 28.00
N LEU A 39 4.32 -14.04 26.80
CA LEU A 39 5.07 -12.81 26.57
C LEU A 39 4.11 -11.66 26.30
N LYS A 40 4.47 -10.45 26.76
CA LYS A 40 3.68 -9.23 26.50
C LYS A 40 4.17 -8.51 25.24
N ILE A 41 4.19 -9.22 24.11
CA ILE A 41 4.68 -8.70 22.83
C ILE A 41 3.73 -7.61 22.31
N LYS A 42 4.28 -6.43 22.02
CA LYS A 42 3.58 -5.35 21.31
C LYS A 42 3.91 -5.34 19.82
N GLU A 43 5.16 -5.62 19.48
CA GLU A 43 5.67 -5.60 18.11
C GLU A 43 6.30 -6.95 17.77
N LEU A 44 5.76 -7.62 16.75
CA LEU A 44 6.22 -8.92 16.31
C LEU A 44 6.66 -8.87 14.85
N TRP A 45 7.85 -9.39 14.58
CA TRP A 45 8.35 -9.64 13.24
C TRP A 45 8.37 -11.14 12.96
N VAL A 46 7.83 -11.54 11.83
CA VAL A 46 7.69 -12.93 11.40
C VAL A 46 8.33 -13.09 10.02
N PHE A 47 9.28 -14.01 9.90
CA PHE A 47 10.01 -14.25 8.65
C PHE A 47 9.81 -15.68 8.15
N ALA A 48 9.74 -15.84 6.82
CA ALA A 48 9.88 -17.14 6.16
C ALA A 48 8.95 -18.23 6.73
N VAL A 49 7.64 -18.01 6.66
CA VAL A 49 6.61 -18.93 7.21
C VAL A 49 5.71 -19.54 6.14
N ASN A 50 5.34 -20.81 6.32
CA ASN A 50 4.22 -21.44 5.62
C ASN A 50 2.91 -21.29 6.41
N GLN A 51 1.77 -21.70 5.83
CA GLN A 51 0.45 -21.67 6.49
C GLN A 51 0.47 -22.23 7.92
N LYS A 52 0.95 -23.46 8.12
CA LYS A 52 0.95 -24.13 9.43
C LYS A 52 1.78 -23.35 10.47
N GLN A 53 2.92 -22.80 10.06
CA GLN A 53 3.78 -22.01 10.95
C GLN A 53 3.16 -20.67 11.29
N PHE A 54 2.62 -19.97 10.28
CA PHE A 54 1.92 -18.70 10.47
C PHE A 54 0.74 -18.87 11.44
N ASP A 55 -0.11 -19.87 11.20
CA ASP A 55 -1.26 -20.12 12.05
C ASP A 55 -0.84 -20.48 13.48
N LYS A 56 0.20 -21.30 13.63
CA LYS A 56 0.73 -21.66 14.95
C LYS A 56 1.25 -20.42 15.71
N ILE A 57 1.97 -19.51 15.05
CA ILE A 57 2.48 -18.28 15.69
C ILE A 57 1.30 -17.41 16.12
N MET A 58 0.38 -17.14 15.19
CA MET A 58 -0.78 -16.28 15.40
C MET A 58 -1.73 -16.82 16.47
N ALA A 59 -1.83 -18.14 16.65
CA ALA A 59 -2.63 -18.73 17.73
C ALA A 59 -2.15 -18.37 19.16
N HIS A 60 -0.92 -17.86 19.32
CA HIS A 60 -0.32 -17.58 20.63
C HIS A 60 0.00 -16.11 20.88
N VAL A 61 -0.34 -15.20 19.97
CA VAL A 61 0.03 -13.78 20.10
C VAL A 61 -1.03 -12.88 19.46
N ASN A 62 -1.23 -11.70 20.03
CA ASN A 62 -2.14 -10.67 19.49
C ASN A 62 -1.47 -9.29 19.64
N PRO A 63 -0.45 -9.00 18.79
CA PRO A 63 0.39 -7.81 18.93
C PRO A 63 -0.34 -6.54 18.46
N GLU A 64 0.19 -5.37 18.82
CA GLU A 64 -0.27 -4.08 18.29
C GLU A 64 0.32 -3.81 16.90
N VAL A 65 1.55 -4.27 16.65
CA VAL A 65 2.26 -4.09 15.39
C VAL A 65 2.77 -5.44 14.91
N LEU A 66 2.43 -5.81 13.67
CA LEU A 66 2.86 -7.07 13.06
C LEU A 66 3.54 -6.83 11.72
N TYR A 67 4.78 -7.31 11.62
CA TYR A 67 5.54 -7.39 10.39
C TYR A 67 5.64 -8.84 9.94
N VAL A 68 5.29 -9.12 8.69
CA VAL A 68 5.46 -10.45 8.09
C VAL A 68 6.16 -10.31 6.75
N TYR A 69 7.33 -10.93 6.63
CA TYR A 69 8.12 -10.93 5.42
C TYR A 69 8.38 -12.35 4.92
N GLU A 70 8.23 -12.56 3.61
CA GLU A 70 8.40 -13.85 2.94
C GLU A 70 7.46 -14.93 3.52
N MET A 71 6.22 -14.96 3.05
CA MET A 71 5.24 -15.95 3.50
C MET A 71 4.67 -16.79 2.36
N ARG A 72 4.33 -18.05 2.67
CA ARG A 72 3.63 -18.99 1.78
C ARG A 72 2.32 -19.41 2.44
N VAL A 73 1.41 -18.44 2.56
CA VAL A 73 0.15 -18.54 3.30
C VAL A 73 -0.99 -18.32 2.32
N GLU A 74 -1.91 -19.27 2.22
CA GLU A 74 -3.06 -19.19 1.31
C GLU A 74 -4.24 -18.49 1.99
N ASN A 75 -4.48 -18.81 3.27
CA ASN A 75 -5.59 -18.31 4.05
C ASN A 75 -5.09 -17.36 5.16
N LEU A 76 -5.53 -16.10 5.11
CA LEU A 76 -5.20 -15.07 6.09
C LEU A 76 -6.28 -14.85 7.16
N SER A 77 -7.35 -15.66 7.18
CA SER A 77 -8.49 -15.50 8.10
C SER A 77 -8.13 -15.52 9.59
N ILE A 78 -6.98 -16.08 9.98
CA ILE A 78 -6.51 -16.02 11.37
C ILE A 78 -6.22 -14.57 11.83
N LEU A 79 -5.98 -13.64 10.90
CA LEU A 79 -5.85 -12.21 11.21
C LEU A 79 -7.13 -11.59 11.78
N GLN A 80 -8.30 -12.21 11.58
CA GLN A 80 -9.55 -11.77 12.20
C GLN A 80 -9.53 -11.94 13.73
N MET A 81 -8.67 -12.82 14.26
CA MET A 81 -8.49 -12.98 15.71
C MET A 81 -7.60 -11.88 16.32
N MET A 82 -6.95 -11.07 15.49
CA MET A 82 -5.95 -10.09 15.90
C MET A 82 -6.57 -8.71 16.17
N SER A 83 -7.44 -8.65 17.17
CA SER A 83 -8.20 -7.45 17.52
C SER A 83 -7.34 -6.29 18.06
N ASN A 84 -6.10 -6.55 18.49
CA ASN A 84 -5.19 -5.51 18.99
C ASN A 84 -4.40 -4.82 17.88
N LEU A 85 -4.40 -5.34 16.65
CA LEU A 85 -3.61 -4.79 15.55
C LEU A 85 -3.96 -3.33 15.30
N ARG A 86 -2.93 -2.49 15.33
CA ARG A 86 -2.93 -1.07 14.97
C ARG A 86 -2.19 -0.83 13.66
N GLU A 87 -1.13 -1.61 13.43
CA GLU A 87 -0.34 -1.55 12.22
C GLU A 87 -0.01 -2.96 11.72
N LEU A 88 -0.21 -3.19 10.43
CA LEU A 88 0.04 -4.47 9.79
C LEU A 88 0.84 -4.28 8.51
N TYR A 89 1.98 -4.96 8.44
CA TYR A 89 2.89 -4.94 7.30
C TYR A 89 3.06 -6.35 6.78
N LEU A 90 2.59 -6.59 5.57
CA LEU A 90 2.68 -7.88 4.89
C LEU A 90 3.45 -7.72 3.59
N CYS A 91 4.55 -8.46 3.45
CA CYS A 91 5.35 -8.42 2.24
C CYS A 91 5.71 -9.83 1.76
N TRP A 92 5.64 -10.00 0.44
CA TRP A 92 6.06 -11.19 -0.28
C TRP A 92 5.25 -12.43 0.10
N ASN A 93 3.99 -12.48 -0.36
CA ASN A 93 3.16 -13.69 -0.32
C ASN A 93 2.86 -14.18 -1.73
N THR A 94 3.27 -15.41 -2.01
CA THR A 94 3.16 -16.04 -3.35
C THR A 94 1.94 -16.93 -3.51
N LYS A 95 1.13 -17.08 -2.46
CA LYS A 95 0.09 -18.09 -2.35
C LYS A 95 -1.31 -17.51 -2.16
N ASN A 96 -1.45 -16.47 -1.34
CA ASN A 96 -2.74 -15.84 -1.05
C ASN A 96 -3.43 -15.26 -2.29
N THR A 97 -4.73 -15.52 -2.41
CA THR A 97 -5.61 -14.98 -3.47
C THR A 97 -6.65 -14.00 -2.94
N ASP A 98 -6.99 -14.11 -1.64
CA ASP A 98 -8.10 -13.40 -1.03
C ASP A 98 -7.67 -12.73 0.27
N LEU A 99 -8.10 -11.50 0.49
CA LEU A 99 -7.92 -10.82 1.77
C LEU A 99 -8.91 -11.35 2.81
N TRP A 100 -8.65 -11.10 4.09
CA TRP A 100 -9.55 -11.46 5.18
C TRP A 100 -10.60 -10.37 5.42
N ASP A 101 -11.58 -10.64 6.28
CA ASP A 101 -12.60 -9.67 6.67
C ASP A 101 -12.00 -8.62 7.63
N PHE A 102 -11.88 -7.37 7.17
CA PHE A 102 -11.31 -6.27 7.94
C PHE A 102 -12.22 -5.78 9.06
N SER A 103 -13.51 -6.14 9.08
CA SER A 103 -14.47 -5.70 10.10
C SER A 103 -14.09 -6.16 11.53
N TYR A 104 -13.25 -7.19 11.64
CA TYR A 104 -12.70 -7.70 12.90
C TYR A 104 -11.53 -6.86 13.44
N ASN A 105 -10.81 -6.12 12.60
CA ASN A 105 -9.62 -5.37 13.00
C ASN A 105 -9.93 -3.89 13.22
N LYS A 106 -10.86 -3.59 14.14
CA LYS A 106 -11.36 -2.22 14.36
C LYS A 106 -10.31 -1.22 14.82
N ASN A 107 -9.18 -1.67 15.34
CA ASN A 107 -8.07 -0.80 15.77
C ASN A 107 -7.04 -0.55 14.67
N LEU A 108 -7.15 -1.21 13.51
CA LEU A 108 -6.17 -1.12 12.44
C LEU A 108 -6.21 0.27 11.81
N SER A 109 -5.08 0.95 11.91
CA SER A 109 -4.91 2.34 11.47
C SER A 109 -3.88 2.48 10.35
N TYR A 110 -2.98 1.51 10.20
CA TYR A 110 -2.03 1.44 9.11
C TYR A 110 -1.98 0.04 8.51
N LEU A 111 -2.02 -0.05 7.18
CA LEU A 111 -1.88 -1.29 6.43
C LEU A 111 -0.85 -1.13 5.32
N LEU A 112 0.06 -2.09 5.23
CA LEU A 112 0.94 -2.27 4.08
C LEU A 112 0.80 -3.68 3.53
N ILE A 113 0.46 -3.77 2.24
CA ILE A 113 0.46 -5.02 1.47
C ILE A 113 1.37 -4.84 0.27
N GLU A 114 2.44 -5.62 0.22
CA GLU A 114 3.45 -5.57 -0.85
C GLU A 114 3.74 -6.98 -1.41
N ASP A 115 3.84 -7.08 -2.73
CA ASP A 115 4.18 -8.32 -3.46
C ASP A 115 3.23 -9.51 -3.18
N PHE A 116 1.93 -9.23 -3.20
CA PHE A 116 0.85 -10.22 -3.13
C PHE A 116 0.33 -10.56 -4.53
N SER A 117 1.21 -11.08 -5.39
CA SER A 117 1.02 -11.10 -6.85
C SER A 117 -0.16 -11.91 -7.42
N LYS A 118 -0.94 -12.57 -6.57
CA LYS A 118 -2.16 -13.35 -6.89
C LYS A 118 -3.45 -12.73 -6.36
N VAL A 119 -3.38 -11.71 -5.52
CA VAL A 119 -4.56 -10.97 -5.04
C VAL A 119 -4.99 -10.01 -6.14
N GLU A 120 -6.21 -10.19 -6.64
CA GLU A 120 -6.83 -9.28 -7.61
C GLU A 120 -8.05 -8.55 -7.06
N ASP A 121 -8.69 -9.16 -6.07
CA ASP A 121 -9.87 -8.65 -5.40
C ASP A 121 -9.49 -8.05 -4.06
N ILE A 122 -9.67 -6.74 -3.96
CA ILE A 122 -9.43 -6.00 -2.72
C ILE A 122 -10.73 -5.59 -2.05
N THR A 123 -11.89 -6.10 -2.47
CA THR A 123 -13.20 -5.74 -1.88
C THR A 123 -13.23 -5.75 -0.35
N PRO A 124 -12.62 -6.73 0.36
CA PRO A 124 -12.65 -6.75 1.82
C PRO A 124 -12.06 -5.50 2.50
N ILE A 125 -11.16 -4.75 1.85
CA ILE A 125 -10.54 -3.57 2.50
C ILE A 125 -11.54 -2.45 2.79
N LYS A 126 -12.70 -2.43 2.13
CA LYS A 126 -13.74 -1.39 2.37
C LYS A 126 -14.18 -1.34 3.85
N ASP A 127 -14.09 -2.47 4.55
CA ASP A 127 -14.50 -2.60 5.95
C ASP A 127 -13.40 -2.11 6.93
N GLY A 128 -12.25 -1.66 6.41
CA GLY A 128 -11.14 -1.06 7.15
C GLY A 128 -11.38 0.40 7.55
N GLU A 129 -12.55 0.72 8.10
CA GLU A 129 -13.05 2.09 8.31
C GLU A 129 -12.12 3.02 9.12
N ASN A 130 -11.21 2.46 9.93
CA ASN A 130 -10.27 3.23 10.77
C ASN A 130 -8.88 3.42 10.14
N LEU A 131 -8.66 2.92 8.92
CA LEU A 131 -7.40 3.10 8.21
C LEU A 131 -7.12 4.59 7.97
N ARG A 132 -5.94 5.02 8.40
CA ARG A 132 -5.38 6.35 8.20
C ARG A 132 -4.21 6.33 7.20
N GLY A 133 -3.48 5.22 7.13
CA GLY A 133 -2.42 4.99 6.16
C GLY A 133 -2.62 3.67 5.42
N PHE A 134 -2.48 3.70 4.09
CA PHE A 134 -2.54 2.49 3.28
C PHE A 134 -1.44 2.48 2.20
N TYR A 135 -0.65 1.42 2.20
CA TYR A 135 0.28 1.08 1.13
C TYR A 135 -0.19 -0.20 0.44
N LEU A 136 -0.34 -0.12 -0.88
CA LEU A 136 -0.59 -1.27 -1.74
C LEU A 136 0.41 -1.29 -2.88
N GLY A 137 1.14 -2.38 -3.04
CA GLY A 137 2.10 -2.48 -4.12
C GLY A 137 2.46 -3.87 -4.63
N GLY A 138 2.92 -3.91 -5.87
CA GLY A 138 3.55 -5.09 -6.46
C GLY A 138 5.00 -5.27 -5.97
N GLY A 139 5.56 -6.44 -6.23
CA GLY A 139 6.98 -6.72 -5.98
C GLY A 139 7.89 -6.02 -7.00
N ILE A 140 9.20 -6.18 -6.87
CA ILE A 140 10.19 -5.53 -7.75
C ILE A 140 10.03 -5.99 -9.21
N THR A 141 9.71 -7.26 -9.42
CA THR A 141 9.66 -7.88 -10.76
C THR A 141 8.25 -7.90 -11.37
N LYS A 142 7.22 -7.99 -10.54
CA LYS A 142 5.83 -8.19 -10.99
C LYS A 142 4.90 -7.20 -10.32
N ALA A 143 4.20 -6.44 -11.16
CA ALA A 143 3.14 -5.55 -10.70
C ALA A 143 1.97 -6.34 -10.08
N LEU A 144 1.36 -5.78 -9.04
CA LEU A 144 0.09 -6.27 -8.49
C LEU A 144 -1.05 -5.89 -9.43
N ASN A 145 -1.86 -6.86 -9.88
CA ASN A 145 -2.99 -6.56 -10.76
C ASN A 145 -4.26 -6.52 -9.91
N VAL A 146 -4.93 -5.37 -9.86
CA VAL A 146 -6.20 -5.21 -9.15
C VAL A 146 -7.31 -4.88 -10.13
N LYS A 147 -8.52 -5.37 -9.86
CA LYS A 147 -9.66 -5.14 -10.76
C LYS A 147 -10.05 -3.65 -10.81
N THR A 148 -10.13 -3.01 -9.64
CA THR A 148 -10.57 -1.63 -9.49
C THR A 148 -10.03 -1.04 -8.18
N LEU A 149 -10.14 0.28 -8.01
CA LEU A 149 -9.85 0.99 -6.76
C LEU A 149 -11.12 1.31 -5.97
N GLU A 150 -12.32 0.89 -6.41
CA GLU A 150 -13.58 1.17 -5.70
C GLU A 150 -13.52 0.94 -4.17
N PRO A 151 -13.01 -0.20 -3.67
CA PRO A 151 -12.96 -0.44 -2.22
C PRO A 151 -12.07 0.55 -1.45
N ILE A 152 -11.10 1.19 -2.12
CA ILE A 152 -10.27 2.24 -1.49
C ILE A 152 -11.10 3.52 -1.32
N GLY A 153 -12.04 3.80 -2.22
CA GLY A 153 -12.90 4.98 -2.16
C GLY A 153 -13.81 5.03 -0.92
N ASP A 154 -14.05 3.89 -0.29
CA ASP A 154 -14.83 3.77 0.95
C ASP A 154 -14.01 4.13 2.21
N LEU A 155 -12.68 4.19 2.10
CA LEU A 155 -11.77 4.49 3.20
C LEU A 155 -11.64 5.99 3.48
N VAL A 156 -12.77 6.66 3.73
CA VAL A 156 -12.89 8.13 3.80
C VAL A 156 -12.01 8.82 4.87
N ARG A 157 -11.48 8.05 5.82
CA ARG A 157 -10.55 8.50 6.88
C ARG A 157 -9.08 8.44 6.50
N LEU A 158 -8.73 7.96 5.30
CA LEU A 158 -7.35 7.88 4.84
C LEU A 158 -6.71 9.27 4.76
N ASN A 159 -5.54 9.38 5.38
CA ASN A 159 -4.68 10.56 5.33
C ASN A 159 -3.49 10.33 4.39
N GLU A 160 -2.99 9.10 4.28
CA GLU A 160 -1.85 8.75 3.46
C GLU A 160 -2.16 7.52 2.61
N LEU A 161 -2.00 7.63 1.29
CA LEU A 161 -2.20 6.53 0.35
C LEU A 161 -0.98 6.42 -0.57
N THR A 162 -0.46 5.20 -0.70
CA THR A 162 0.62 4.90 -1.63
C THR A 162 0.27 3.68 -2.48
N LEU A 163 0.21 3.87 -3.80
CA LEU A 163 -0.06 2.83 -4.79
C LEU A 163 1.14 2.68 -5.73
N MET A 164 1.99 1.67 -5.47
CA MET A 164 3.27 1.51 -6.17
C MET A 164 3.35 0.19 -6.93
N ASN A 165 3.79 0.24 -8.18
CA ASN A 165 3.86 -0.92 -9.06
C ASN A 165 2.58 -1.78 -9.06
N ILE A 166 1.41 -1.13 -9.06
CA ILE A 166 0.12 -1.78 -9.26
C ILE A 166 -0.29 -1.68 -10.74
N LYS A 167 -1.30 -2.43 -11.18
CA LYS A 167 -2.00 -2.29 -12.45
C LYS A 167 -3.49 -2.39 -12.18
N VAL A 168 -4.23 -1.31 -12.40
CA VAL A 168 -5.68 -1.29 -12.25
C VAL A 168 -6.33 -1.58 -13.59
N LYS A 169 -7.25 -2.55 -13.65
CA LYS A 169 -7.83 -3.05 -14.91
C LYS A 169 -8.64 -1.98 -15.65
N ASP A 170 -9.49 -1.23 -14.93
CA ASP A 170 -10.30 -0.13 -15.47
C ASP A 170 -9.49 1.15 -15.74
N ARG A 171 -8.29 1.27 -15.13
CA ARG A 171 -7.40 2.43 -15.18
C ARG A 171 -8.06 3.72 -14.67
N SER A 172 -8.98 3.60 -13.73
CA SER A 172 -9.65 4.74 -13.10
C SER A 172 -8.97 5.14 -11.79
N LEU A 173 -8.88 6.45 -11.55
CA LEU A 173 -8.60 7.03 -10.23
C LEU A 173 -9.86 7.63 -9.60
N GLU A 174 -11.00 7.58 -10.27
CA GLU A 174 -12.27 8.15 -9.82
C GLU A 174 -12.66 7.76 -8.39
N PRO A 175 -12.51 6.49 -7.93
CA PRO A 175 -12.83 6.15 -6.54
C PRO A 175 -12.08 6.98 -5.50
N LEU A 176 -10.85 7.41 -5.81
CA LEU A 176 -10.03 8.20 -4.87
C LEU A 176 -10.59 9.62 -4.67
N MET A 177 -11.51 10.09 -5.52
CA MET A 177 -12.17 11.38 -5.34
C MET A 177 -12.98 11.46 -4.04
N ASN A 178 -13.35 10.33 -3.44
CA ASN A 178 -14.06 10.26 -2.16
C ASN A 178 -13.17 10.57 -0.95
N LEU A 179 -11.84 10.50 -1.09
CA LEU A 179 -10.89 10.60 0.01
C LEU A 179 -10.60 12.06 0.39
N LYS A 180 -11.59 12.76 0.94
CA LYS A 180 -11.49 14.20 1.23
C LYS A 180 -10.49 14.55 2.35
N GLU A 181 -10.17 13.60 3.22
CA GLU A 181 -9.16 13.77 4.28
C GLU A 181 -7.73 13.45 3.82
N LEU A 182 -7.54 13.01 2.56
CA LEU A 182 -6.24 12.58 2.07
C LEU A 182 -5.25 13.75 2.03
N LYS A 183 -4.12 13.60 2.73
CA LYS A 183 -3.07 14.61 2.82
C LYS A 183 -1.90 14.29 1.90
N LYS A 184 -1.57 13.01 1.72
CA LYS A 184 -0.48 12.56 0.86
C LYS A 184 -0.94 11.42 -0.04
N LEU A 185 -0.62 11.55 -1.31
CA LEU A 185 -0.94 10.57 -2.34
C LEU A 185 0.28 10.29 -3.22
N ASN A 186 0.82 9.08 -3.10
CA ASN A 186 1.87 8.58 -3.95
C ASN A 186 1.31 7.58 -4.95
N LEU A 187 1.52 7.85 -6.24
CA LEU A 187 1.05 7.02 -7.36
C LEU A 187 2.22 6.71 -8.29
N SER A 188 2.02 5.80 -9.23
CA SER A 188 2.89 5.63 -10.41
C SER A 188 2.24 6.25 -11.65
N ASN A 189 3.05 6.75 -12.59
CA ASN A 189 2.59 7.45 -13.80
C ASN A 189 1.99 6.49 -14.86
N GLN A 190 0.93 5.76 -14.51
CA GLN A 190 0.36 4.68 -15.32
C GLN A 190 -1.11 4.88 -15.73
N PHE A 191 -1.82 5.84 -15.12
CA PHE A 191 -3.20 6.18 -15.43
C PHE A 191 -3.28 7.18 -16.59
N PRO A 192 -4.41 7.29 -17.31
CA PRO A 192 -4.63 8.37 -18.27
C PRO A 192 -4.39 9.75 -17.63
N MET A 193 -3.98 10.73 -18.43
CA MET A 193 -3.65 12.07 -17.93
C MET A 193 -4.87 12.72 -17.24
N GLU A 194 -6.04 12.47 -17.82
CA GLU A 194 -7.33 12.98 -17.41
C GLU A 194 -7.68 12.57 -15.98
N GLU A 195 -7.26 11.37 -15.55
CA GLU A 195 -7.51 10.87 -14.21
C GLU A 195 -6.77 11.69 -13.15
N TYR A 196 -5.49 12.03 -13.38
CA TYR A 196 -4.74 12.92 -12.49
C TYR A 196 -5.28 14.34 -12.53
N ALA A 197 -5.61 14.85 -13.72
CA ALA A 197 -6.15 16.20 -13.88
C ALA A 197 -7.47 16.37 -13.10
N LYS A 198 -8.44 15.46 -13.28
CA LYS A 198 -9.70 15.50 -12.52
C LYS A 198 -9.46 15.33 -11.03
N LEU A 199 -8.63 14.37 -10.61
CA LEU A 199 -8.38 14.12 -9.19
C LEU A 199 -7.75 15.34 -8.50
N SER A 200 -6.85 16.07 -9.19
CA SER A 200 -6.25 17.31 -8.68
C SER A 200 -7.24 18.44 -8.44
N VAL A 201 -8.39 18.45 -9.14
CA VAL A 201 -9.47 19.43 -8.92
C VAL A 201 -10.23 19.13 -7.63
N VAL A 202 -10.38 17.84 -7.29
CA VAL A 202 -11.14 17.39 -6.13
C VAL A 202 -10.29 17.41 -4.86
N LEU A 203 -9.05 16.95 -4.96
CA LEU A 203 -8.13 16.75 -3.85
C LEU A 203 -7.14 17.93 -3.71
N GLN A 204 -7.67 19.15 -3.62
CA GLN A 204 -6.86 20.39 -3.65
C GLN A 204 -5.89 20.53 -2.47
N ASN A 205 -6.18 19.85 -1.35
CA ASN A 205 -5.36 19.87 -0.13
C ASN A 205 -4.45 18.65 -0.01
N THR A 206 -4.35 17.82 -1.04
CA THR A 206 -3.54 16.61 -1.05
C THR A 206 -2.21 16.87 -1.77
N GLU A 207 -1.12 16.54 -1.10
CA GLU A 207 0.21 16.49 -1.70
C GLU A 207 0.29 15.29 -2.65
N CYS A 208 0.45 15.57 -3.95
CA CYS A 208 0.70 14.56 -4.97
C CYS A 208 1.60 15.14 -6.06
N GLU A 209 2.70 14.43 -6.37
CA GLU A 209 3.65 14.87 -7.41
C GLU A 209 2.98 14.98 -8.80
N PHE A 210 1.97 14.16 -9.06
CA PHE A 210 1.31 14.05 -10.37
C PHE A 210 0.07 14.93 -10.54
N PHE A 211 -0.22 15.83 -9.58
CA PHE A 211 -1.25 16.88 -9.74
C PHE A 211 -0.74 18.08 -10.57
N LYS A 212 0.16 17.78 -11.51
CA LYS A 212 0.83 18.73 -12.40
C LYS A 212 0.93 18.08 -13.78
N PRO A 213 1.05 18.86 -14.86
CA PRO A 213 1.15 18.31 -16.21
C PRO A 213 2.42 17.49 -16.46
N TYR A 214 3.50 17.75 -15.72
CA TYR A 214 4.75 17.01 -15.79
C TYR A 214 5.52 17.09 -14.47
N VAL A 215 6.53 16.23 -14.34
CA VAL A 215 7.55 16.29 -13.28
C VAL A 215 8.94 16.42 -13.88
N ARG A 216 9.84 17.06 -13.14
CA ARG A 216 11.26 17.16 -13.50
C ARG A 216 11.99 15.96 -12.93
N MET A 217 12.92 15.41 -13.71
CA MET A 217 13.72 14.25 -13.34
C MET A 217 15.17 14.45 -13.71
N GLU A 218 16.05 13.61 -13.19
CA GLU A 218 17.43 13.54 -13.66
C GLU A 218 17.47 13.28 -15.17
N SER A 219 18.34 14.03 -15.86
CA SER A 219 18.42 13.98 -17.31
C SER A 219 18.97 12.64 -17.77
N THR A 220 18.14 11.83 -18.44
CA THR A 220 18.54 10.58 -19.09
C THR A 220 18.41 10.75 -20.60
N GLU A 221 19.48 10.49 -21.36
CA GLU A 221 19.49 10.68 -22.84
C GLU A 221 19.02 12.08 -23.29
N GLY A 222 19.34 13.09 -22.48
CA GLY A 222 18.95 14.48 -22.73
C GLY A 222 17.46 14.77 -22.47
N LYS A 223 16.70 13.89 -21.82
CA LYS A 223 15.32 14.13 -21.39
C LYS A 223 15.26 14.31 -19.88
N ASP A 224 14.69 15.42 -19.42
CA ASP A 224 14.61 15.85 -18.01
C ASP A 224 13.17 16.15 -17.56
N ILE A 225 12.19 15.90 -18.42
CA ILE A 225 10.76 16.10 -18.16
C ILE A 225 10.01 14.80 -18.42
N MET A 226 9.28 14.30 -17.43
CA MET A 226 8.29 13.24 -17.62
C MET A 226 6.90 13.85 -17.67
N MET A 227 6.23 13.74 -18.82
CA MET A 227 4.85 14.18 -18.95
C MET A 227 3.91 13.24 -18.18
N ILE A 228 2.96 13.81 -17.43
CA ILE A 228 1.99 13.03 -16.66
C ILE A 228 0.92 12.44 -17.58
N GLY A 229 0.61 11.17 -17.34
CA GLY A 229 -0.31 10.35 -18.10
C GLY A 229 0.36 9.17 -18.80
N ARG A 230 -0.39 8.07 -18.86
CA ARG A 230 0.02 6.82 -19.51
C ARG A 230 0.46 7.07 -20.96
N LYS A 231 1.61 6.49 -21.35
CA LYS A 231 2.19 6.58 -22.70
C LYS A 231 2.54 8.01 -23.14
N ARG A 232 2.57 8.99 -22.24
CA ARG A 232 3.05 10.33 -22.56
C ARG A 232 4.59 10.31 -22.64
N PRO A 233 5.20 11.17 -23.46
CA PRO A 233 6.63 11.11 -23.73
C PRO A 233 7.47 11.69 -22.60
N PHE A 234 8.75 11.31 -22.58
CA PHE A 234 9.79 12.09 -21.90
C PHE A 234 10.30 13.18 -22.85
N LEU A 235 10.46 14.40 -22.35
CA LEU A 235 10.80 15.59 -23.13
C LEU A 235 12.05 16.29 -22.56
N ASN A 236 12.70 17.10 -23.40
CA ASN A 236 13.80 17.97 -23.01
C ASN A 236 13.24 19.37 -22.74
N SER A 237 13.50 19.90 -21.55
CA SER A 237 12.97 21.19 -21.08
C SER A 237 13.44 22.39 -21.89
N LYS A 238 14.52 22.27 -22.67
CA LYS A 238 15.11 23.34 -23.48
C LYS A 238 14.69 23.27 -24.95
N THR A 239 14.59 22.07 -25.52
CA THR A 239 14.33 21.89 -26.96
C THR A 239 12.86 21.62 -27.27
N ASP A 240 12.10 21.03 -26.34
CA ASP A 240 10.71 20.59 -26.57
C ASP A 240 9.66 21.56 -25.99
N VAL A 241 10.02 22.85 -25.82
CA VAL A 241 9.22 23.86 -25.08
C VAL A 241 7.77 23.98 -25.59
N GLU A 242 7.56 24.09 -26.90
CA GLU A 242 6.21 24.22 -27.46
C GLU A 242 5.36 22.96 -27.23
N LYS A 243 5.99 21.78 -27.26
CA LYS A 243 5.30 20.52 -27.01
C LYS A 243 4.92 20.39 -25.53
N ILE A 244 5.79 20.84 -24.62
CA ILE A 244 5.49 20.92 -23.19
C ILE A 244 4.28 21.84 -22.96
N ARG A 245 4.30 23.07 -23.51
CA ARG A 245 3.18 24.02 -23.38
C ARG A 245 1.86 23.46 -23.88
N LYS A 246 1.87 22.71 -24.99
CA LYS A 246 0.66 22.05 -25.50
C LYS A 246 0.06 21.08 -24.48
N TYR A 247 0.89 20.25 -23.84
CA TYR A 247 0.41 19.31 -22.83
C TYR A 247 -0.01 20.02 -21.53
N GLU A 248 0.68 21.10 -21.13
CA GLU A 248 0.23 21.92 -20.00
C GLU A 248 -1.17 22.48 -20.24
N GLN A 249 -1.44 22.98 -21.46
CA GLN A 249 -2.76 23.50 -21.81
C GLN A 249 -3.82 22.38 -21.83
N GLU A 250 -3.48 21.20 -22.36
CA GLU A 250 -4.38 20.05 -22.36
C GLU A 250 -4.77 19.65 -20.92
N PHE A 251 -3.81 19.60 -20.00
CA PHE A 251 -4.06 19.30 -18.59
C PHE A 251 -4.99 20.34 -17.96
N LYS A 252 -4.72 21.64 -18.18
CA LYS A 252 -5.56 22.74 -17.66
C LYS A 252 -6.98 22.70 -18.21
N ASN A 253 -7.15 22.44 -19.50
CA ASN A 253 -8.47 22.34 -20.13
C ASN A 253 -9.32 21.26 -19.45
N ILE A 254 -8.74 20.07 -19.21
CA ILE A 254 -9.44 18.99 -18.49
C ILE A 254 -9.82 19.41 -17.07
N GLN A 255 -8.93 20.11 -16.36
CA GLN A 255 -9.24 20.64 -15.02
C GLN A 255 -10.42 21.63 -15.05
N GLU A 256 -10.45 22.54 -16.02
CA GLU A 256 -11.49 23.55 -16.17
C GLU A 256 -12.84 22.93 -16.54
N GLU A 257 -12.85 22.04 -17.55
CA GLU A 257 -14.04 21.29 -17.96
C GLU A 257 -14.63 20.50 -16.79
N PHE A 258 -13.77 19.79 -16.04
CA PHE A 258 -14.22 19.01 -14.90
C PHE A 258 -14.71 19.90 -13.75
N ARG A 259 -14.02 21.01 -13.45
CA ARG A 259 -14.45 21.98 -12.44
C ARG A 259 -15.82 22.57 -12.77
N ASN A 260 -16.12 22.79 -14.05
CA ASN A 260 -17.43 23.28 -14.48
C ASN A 260 -18.52 22.21 -14.38
N LYS A 261 -18.16 20.93 -14.50
CA LYS A 261 -19.10 19.80 -14.39
C LYS A 261 -19.52 19.50 -12.94
N ILE A 262 -18.64 19.74 -11.96
CA ILE A 262 -18.89 19.42 -10.54
C ILE A 262 -19.41 20.61 -9.72
N LYS A 263 -19.61 21.76 -10.35
CA LYS A 263 -20.32 22.92 -9.78
C LYS A 263 -21.82 22.73 -9.93
#